data_AF-A0AAT9M5W2-F1
#
_entry.id   AF-A0AAT9M5W2-F1
#
_cell.length_a   1.000
_cell.length_b   1.000
_cell.length_c   1.000
_cell.angle_alpha   90.00
_cell.angle_beta   90.00
_cell.angle_gamma   90.00
#
_symmetry.space_group_name_H-M   'P 1'
#
loop_
_entity.id
_entity.type
_entity.pdbx_description
1 polymer ?
#
loop_
_entity_poly.entity_id
_entity_poly.type
_entity_poly.pdbx_seq_one_letter_code
_entity_poly.pdbx_strand_id
1 'polypeptide(L)'
;MPGPSLDLYDLTILPEHDEFLVGRPETDDFVVLPADGVALLRRLQDGEEPAAAADWYRLTYGESVDIDDFVDTLRELGFVRTGGETEAVRAEVPLRRLGRWAFSPLAWILYAAVVAAAVASVVAQPRLLPRPESVFFSDSLVLVQVVLAIGQLPGIFLHESLHVLAGRRLGLPTRLGVGRRLVYFVFETTLVGLHGVPRRQRYLPFLAGMVGDLLFTSVLTLIAAADSSWVGRLALALAYSTLLRLAWQFYLFLRTDLYFVFVTALECTDLHGATRALLRNRFSRLLGRTAAPVDESQWTERDRATARWYAPFMLAGYVCVIAVTLFGVIPVFTVFAQRLIGRMGHGLVIDGAFWDAAVSLALVLLQIGLLITVSIRDRRRRALVPA
;
A
#
# COMPACT_ATOMS: atom_id res chain seq x y z
N MET A 1 22.03 48.25 3.78
CA MET A 1 21.87 47.51 2.52
C MET A 1 20.82 46.46 2.82
N PRO A 2 19.66 46.41 2.13
CA PRO A 2 18.78 45.26 2.25
C PRO A 2 19.58 44.00 1.83
N GLY A 3 19.58 42.99 2.68
CA GLY A 3 20.21 41.70 2.43
C GLY A 3 19.52 40.92 1.30
N PRO A 4 20.12 39.82 0.84
CA PRO A 4 19.57 39.03 -0.26
C PRO A 4 18.23 38.39 0.16
N SER A 5 17.19 38.62 -0.63
CA SER A 5 15.90 37.90 -0.51
C SER A 5 16.08 36.44 -0.90
N LEU A 6 15.37 35.54 -0.22
CA LEU A 6 15.33 34.12 -0.58
C LEU A 6 14.38 33.91 -1.77
N ASP A 7 14.83 33.14 -2.75
CA ASP A 7 13.96 32.62 -3.81
C ASP A 7 13.50 31.21 -3.38
N LEU A 8 12.21 31.05 -3.14
CA LEU A 8 11.61 29.79 -2.69
C LEU A 8 10.80 29.16 -3.84
N TYR A 9 10.76 27.83 -3.87
CA TYR A 9 9.85 27.10 -4.76
C TYR A 9 8.38 27.35 -4.39
N ASP A 10 7.45 27.06 -5.32
CA ASP A 10 6.01 27.07 -5.04
C ASP A 10 5.66 25.90 -4.10
N LEU A 11 5.63 26.20 -2.80
CA LEU A 11 5.35 25.22 -1.74
C LEU A 11 3.85 25.03 -1.56
N THR A 12 3.42 23.78 -1.46
CA THR A 12 2.04 23.45 -1.10
C THR A 12 1.88 23.54 0.42
N ILE A 13 1.00 24.43 0.87
CA ILE A 13 0.67 24.62 2.29
C ILE A 13 -0.75 24.11 2.52
N LEU A 14 -0.89 23.06 3.33
CA LEU A 14 -2.18 22.51 3.70
C LEU A 14 -2.38 22.57 5.22
N PRO A 15 -3.54 23.05 5.71
CA PRO A 15 -3.86 22.95 7.12
C PRO A 15 -4.01 21.47 7.52
N GLU A 16 -3.31 21.08 8.58
CA GLU A 16 -3.36 19.75 9.20
C GLU A 16 -3.54 19.90 10.72
N HIS A 17 -4.80 20.08 11.14
CA HIS A 17 -5.21 20.39 12.51
C HIS A 17 -4.78 21.80 12.98
N ASP A 18 -4.06 21.92 14.09
CA ASP A 18 -3.53 23.18 14.63
C ASP A 18 -2.18 23.57 13.97
N GLU A 19 -1.66 22.71 13.09
CA GLU A 19 -0.42 22.88 12.35
C GLU A 19 -0.68 22.85 10.83
N PHE A 20 0.39 22.99 10.04
CA PHE A 20 0.34 23.07 8.60
C PHE A 20 1.40 22.15 7.98
N LEU A 21 0.97 21.31 7.04
CA LEU A 21 1.88 20.54 6.20
C LEU A 21 2.36 21.43 5.05
N VAL A 22 3.67 21.62 4.97
CA VAL A 22 4.35 22.42 3.95
C VAL A 22 5.28 21.50 3.18
N GLY A 23 5.23 21.55 1.85
CA GLY A 23 6.23 20.81 1.08
C GLY A 23 6.17 21.00 -0.42
N ARG A 24 7.10 20.31 -1.08
CA ARG A 24 7.24 20.27 -2.54
C ARG A 24 6.65 18.95 -3.08
N PRO A 25 5.48 19.00 -3.75
CA PRO A 25 4.88 17.78 -4.31
C PRO A 25 5.73 17.08 -5.37
N GLU A 26 6.69 17.78 -5.97
CA GLU A 26 7.56 17.25 -7.02
C GLU A 26 8.68 16.35 -6.48
N THR A 27 9.22 16.68 -5.30
CA THR A 27 10.31 15.93 -4.65
C THR A 27 9.83 15.01 -3.53
N ASP A 28 8.55 15.14 -3.13
CA ASP A 28 7.92 14.43 -2.01
C ASP A 28 8.48 14.84 -0.63
N ASP A 29 9.13 16.00 -0.55
CA ASP A 29 9.66 16.54 0.69
C ASP A 29 8.60 17.40 1.39
N PHE A 30 8.15 16.94 2.55
CA PHE A 30 7.14 17.62 3.36
C PHE A 30 7.60 17.73 4.81
N VAL A 31 7.27 18.85 5.44
CA VAL A 31 7.50 19.14 6.85
C VAL A 31 6.20 19.67 7.47
N VAL A 32 5.99 19.39 8.75
CA VAL A 32 4.89 19.96 9.52
C VAL A 32 5.42 21.18 10.26
N LEU A 33 4.76 22.32 10.06
CA LEU A 33 5.10 23.60 10.69
C LEU A 33 3.91 24.14 11.49
N PRO A 34 4.16 24.78 12.66
CA PRO A 34 3.13 25.51 13.38
C PRO A 34 2.66 26.75 12.60
N ALA A 35 1.54 27.34 13.04
CA ALA A 35 0.88 28.44 12.34
C ALA A 35 1.76 29.69 12.18
N ASP A 36 2.55 30.00 13.20
CA ASP A 36 3.54 31.08 13.23
C ASP A 36 4.72 30.80 12.28
N GLY A 37 5.23 29.57 12.25
CA GLY A 37 6.25 29.12 11.30
C GLY A 37 5.80 29.22 9.84
N VAL A 38 4.53 28.90 9.54
CA VAL A 38 3.96 29.13 8.21
C VAL A 38 3.78 30.60 7.88
N ALA A 39 3.42 31.42 8.88
CA ALA A 39 3.33 32.86 8.68
C ALA A 39 4.71 33.46 8.37
N LEU A 40 5.77 33.01 9.04
CA LEU A 40 7.16 33.36 8.73
C LEU A 40 7.54 32.93 7.31
N LEU A 41 7.27 31.68 6.95
CA LEU A 41 7.55 31.14 5.61
C LEU A 41 6.87 31.94 4.50
N ARG A 42 5.61 32.34 4.67
CA ARG A 42 4.89 33.15 3.67
C ARG A 42 5.57 34.49 3.43
N ARG A 43 6.09 35.14 4.47
CA ARG A 43 6.81 36.41 4.33
C ARG A 43 8.12 36.23 3.56
N LEU A 44 8.84 35.13 3.81
CA LEU A 44 10.01 34.77 3.01
C LEU A 44 9.63 34.48 1.54
N GLN A 45 8.47 33.83 1.28
CA GLN A 45 7.96 33.60 -0.08
C GLN A 45 7.56 34.90 -0.79
N ASP A 46 7.06 35.89 -0.04
CA ASP A 46 6.75 37.23 -0.55
C ASP A 46 8.01 38.07 -0.86
N GLY A 47 9.20 37.50 -0.65
CA GLY A 47 10.50 38.10 -0.95
C GLY A 47 11.05 38.98 0.17
N GLU A 48 10.51 38.88 1.38
CA GLU A 48 11.03 39.63 2.53
C GLU A 48 12.41 39.11 2.95
N GLU A 49 13.27 40.03 3.41
CA GLU A 49 14.61 39.69 3.87
C GLU A 49 14.53 38.83 5.15
N PRO A 50 15.35 37.76 5.29
CA PRO A 50 15.33 36.91 6.48
C PRO A 50 15.43 37.67 7.80
N ALA A 51 16.32 38.66 7.88
CA ALA A 51 16.49 39.49 9.07
C ALA A 51 15.21 40.30 9.40
N ALA A 52 14.56 40.87 8.39
CA ALA A 52 13.32 41.63 8.57
C ALA A 52 12.15 40.70 8.97
N ALA A 53 12.09 39.50 8.39
CA ALA A 53 11.11 38.49 8.74
C ALA A 53 11.28 38.00 10.19
N ALA A 54 12.52 37.82 10.66
CA ALA A 54 12.83 37.47 12.04
C ALA A 54 12.46 38.59 13.03
N ASP A 55 12.74 39.84 12.67
CA ASP A 55 12.36 41.01 13.46
C ASP A 55 10.83 41.13 13.58
N TRP A 56 10.11 40.93 12.48
CA TRP A 56 8.65 40.87 12.47
C TRP A 56 8.11 39.73 13.34
N TYR A 57 8.71 38.54 13.25
CA TYR A 57 8.30 37.37 14.03
C TYR A 57 8.40 37.68 15.52
N ARG A 58 9.52 38.26 15.95
CA ARG A 58 9.74 38.69 17.34
C ARG A 58 8.73 39.74 17.80
N LEU A 59 8.40 40.72 16.96
CA LEU A 59 7.41 41.75 17.29
C LEU A 59 5.98 41.19 17.38
N THR A 60 5.66 40.18 16.58
CA THR A 60 4.30 39.65 16.44
C THR A 60 4.00 38.56 17.46
N TYR A 61 4.94 37.64 17.67
CA TYR A 61 4.77 36.46 18.52
C TYR A 61 5.49 36.59 19.87
N GLY A 62 6.33 37.61 20.05
CA GLY A 62 7.08 37.84 21.30
C GLY A 62 8.25 36.87 21.52
N GLU A 63 8.54 36.01 20.55
CA GLU A 63 9.61 34.99 20.60
C GLU A 63 10.66 35.25 19.53
N SER A 64 11.92 34.92 19.78
CA SER A 64 12.99 34.99 18.77
C SER A 64 13.13 33.65 18.05
N VAL A 65 13.11 33.68 16.72
CA VAL A 65 13.42 32.52 15.88
C VAL A 65 14.89 32.58 15.44
N ASP A 66 15.59 31.43 15.44
CA ASP A 66 16.88 31.30 14.77
C ASP A 66 16.63 31.22 13.25
N ILE A 67 16.71 32.37 12.61
CA ILE A 67 16.37 32.47 11.18
C ILE A 67 17.40 31.78 10.30
N ASP A 68 18.66 31.69 10.74
CA ASP A 68 19.72 31.05 9.95
C ASP A 68 19.50 29.53 9.94
N ASP A 69 19.22 28.93 11.11
CA ASP A 69 18.88 27.51 11.23
C ASP A 69 17.59 27.15 10.47
N PHE A 70 16.58 28.03 10.54
CA PHE A 70 15.34 27.85 9.77
C PHE A 70 15.60 27.86 8.26
N VAL A 71 16.39 28.81 7.77
CA VAL A 71 16.75 28.91 6.35
C VAL A 71 17.62 27.73 5.89
N ASP A 72 18.54 27.27 6.73
CA ASP A 72 19.34 26.08 6.45
C ASP A 72 18.47 24.82 6.38
N THR A 73 17.49 24.67 7.27
CA THR A 73 16.49 23.60 7.18
C THR A 73 15.71 23.67 5.86
N LEU A 74 15.29 24.87 5.43
CA LEU A 74 14.62 25.04 4.14
C LEU A 74 15.53 24.69 2.95
N ARG A 75 16.84 24.93 3.03
CA ARG A 75 17.81 24.51 2.01
C ARG A 75 18.00 23.00 1.99
N GLU A 76 18.12 22.36 3.15
CA GLU A 76 18.25 20.91 3.29
C GLU A 76 17.03 20.18 2.74
N LEU A 77 15.83 20.73 2.97
CA LEU A 77 14.57 20.25 2.40
C LEU A 77 14.41 20.57 0.90
N GLY A 78 15.37 21.29 0.30
CA GLY A 78 15.33 21.70 -1.09
C GLY A 78 14.22 22.70 -1.41
N PHE A 79 13.75 23.49 -0.45
CA PHE A 79 12.69 24.50 -0.65
C PHE A 79 13.22 25.82 -1.21
N VAL A 80 14.52 26.09 -1.04
CA VAL A 80 15.20 27.26 -1.60
C VAL A 80 15.71 26.97 -3.01
N ARG A 81 15.42 27.86 -3.95
CA ARG A 81 15.91 27.79 -5.32
C ARG A 81 17.38 28.17 -5.37
N THR A 82 18.19 27.36 -6.04
CA THR A 82 19.58 27.73 -6.34
C THR A 82 19.65 28.37 -7.72
N GLY A 83 20.37 29.50 -7.83
CA GLY A 83 20.41 30.31 -9.06
C GLY A 83 20.77 29.48 -10.30
N GLY A 84 19.87 29.46 -11.29
CA GLY A 84 20.00 28.67 -12.52
C GLY A 84 18.95 27.58 -12.71
N GLU A 85 18.19 27.24 -11.67
CA GLU A 85 17.07 26.30 -11.77
C GLU A 85 15.85 26.99 -12.40
N THR A 86 15.68 26.77 -13.71
CA THR A 86 14.47 27.20 -14.42
C THR A 86 13.28 26.54 -13.75
N GLU A 87 12.23 27.32 -13.49
CA GLU A 87 10.97 26.79 -12.96
C GLU A 87 10.58 25.58 -13.81
N ALA A 88 10.55 24.39 -13.19
CA ALA A 88 10.13 23.19 -13.89
C ALA A 88 8.69 23.45 -14.31
N VAL A 89 8.48 23.81 -15.59
CA VAL A 89 7.15 23.98 -16.15
C VAL A 89 6.38 22.73 -15.77
N ARG A 90 5.33 22.89 -14.94
CA ARG A 90 4.53 21.77 -14.40
C ARG A 90 4.24 20.81 -15.54
N ALA A 91 5.02 19.73 -15.61
CA ALA A 91 4.98 18.86 -16.77
C ALA A 91 3.58 18.27 -16.83
N GLU A 92 2.96 18.26 -18.02
CA GLU A 92 1.64 17.67 -18.16
C GLU A 92 1.67 16.22 -17.66
N VAL A 93 0.86 15.94 -16.63
CA VAL A 93 0.82 14.60 -16.05
C VAL A 93 0.24 13.63 -17.09
N PRO A 94 1.04 12.64 -17.56
CA PRO A 94 0.61 11.74 -18.62
C PRO A 94 -0.61 10.93 -18.17
N LEU A 95 -1.54 10.64 -19.08
CA LEU A 95 -2.76 9.87 -18.81
C LEU A 95 -3.70 10.49 -17.75
N ARG A 96 -3.56 11.77 -17.39
CA ARG A 96 -4.50 12.46 -16.49
C ARG A 96 -5.96 12.38 -16.97
N ARG A 97 -6.19 12.49 -18.28
CA ARG A 97 -7.52 12.32 -18.90
C ARG A 97 -8.08 10.92 -18.68
N LEU A 98 -7.25 9.89 -18.83
CA LEU A 98 -7.63 8.51 -18.58
C LEU A 98 -7.97 8.29 -17.10
N GLY A 99 -7.20 8.87 -16.16
CA GLY A 99 -7.51 8.82 -14.74
C GLY A 99 -8.84 9.49 -14.39
N ARG A 100 -9.14 10.65 -15.00
CA ARG A 100 -10.45 11.30 -14.83
C ARG A 100 -11.59 10.46 -15.38
N TRP A 101 -11.39 9.78 -16.50
CA TRP A 101 -12.40 8.91 -17.11
C TRP A 101 -12.63 7.64 -16.28
N ALA A 102 -11.56 6.97 -15.84
CA ALA A 102 -11.61 5.74 -15.03
C ALA A 102 -12.32 5.94 -13.69
N PHE A 103 -12.31 7.16 -13.14
CA PHE A 103 -13.02 7.50 -11.89
C PHE A 103 -14.18 8.47 -12.12
N SER A 104 -14.74 8.51 -13.34
CA SER A 104 -15.93 9.28 -13.66
C SER A 104 -17.21 8.62 -13.11
N PRO A 105 -18.32 9.37 -12.94
CA PRO A 105 -19.60 8.78 -12.53
C PRO A 105 -20.05 7.64 -13.44
N LEU A 106 -19.82 7.76 -14.76
CA LEU A 106 -20.15 6.70 -15.72
C LEU A 106 -19.32 5.45 -15.48
N ALA A 107 -18.02 5.58 -15.22
CA ALA A 107 -17.16 4.44 -14.90
C ALA A 107 -17.65 3.73 -13.63
N TRP A 108 -18.04 4.47 -12.59
CA TRP A 108 -18.63 3.88 -11.38
C TRP A 108 -19.93 3.11 -11.64
N ILE A 109 -20.80 3.61 -12.51
CA ILE A 109 -22.01 2.89 -12.93
C ILE A 109 -21.64 1.58 -13.64
N LEU A 110 -20.67 1.61 -14.56
CA LEU A 110 -20.20 0.42 -15.26
C LEU A 110 -19.55 -0.59 -14.29
N TYR A 111 -18.74 -0.11 -13.35
CA TYR A 111 -18.12 -0.94 -12.32
C TYR A 111 -19.16 -1.61 -11.45
N ALA A 112 -20.14 -0.85 -10.97
CA ALA A 112 -21.26 -1.38 -10.19
C ALA A 112 -22.07 -2.41 -11.00
N ALA A 113 -22.32 -2.16 -12.28
CA ALA A 113 -23.03 -3.10 -13.15
C ALA A 113 -22.26 -4.42 -13.34
N VAL A 114 -20.95 -4.38 -13.56
CA VAL A 114 -20.10 -5.57 -13.67
C VAL A 114 -20.09 -6.38 -12.38
N VAL A 115 -19.93 -5.70 -11.23
CA VAL A 115 -19.95 -6.36 -9.91
C VAL A 115 -21.33 -6.96 -9.64
N ALA A 116 -22.41 -6.21 -9.90
CA ALA A 116 -23.78 -6.69 -9.71
C ALA A 116 -24.09 -7.89 -10.61
N ALA A 117 -23.65 -7.89 -11.86
CA ALA A 117 -23.80 -9.02 -12.77
C ALA A 117 -23.05 -10.26 -12.26
N ALA A 118 -21.81 -10.10 -11.78
CA ALA A 118 -21.04 -11.20 -11.21
C ALA A 118 -21.72 -11.79 -9.96
N VAL A 119 -22.20 -10.93 -9.06
CA VAL A 119 -22.95 -11.34 -7.87
C VAL A 119 -24.24 -12.06 -8.27
N ALA A 120 -25.00 -11.53 -9.22
CA ALA A 120 -26.22 -12.16 -9.73
C ALA A 120 -25.93 -13.54 -10.35
N SER A 121 -24.83 -13.68 -11.10
CA SER A 121 -24.39 -14.98 -11.64
C SER A 121 -24.06 -15.98 -10.52
N VAL A 122 -23.37 -15.56 -9.47
CA VAL A 122 -23.04 -16.43 -8.31
C VAL A 122 -24.31 -16.84 -7.55
N VAL A 123 -25.25 -15.91 -7.35
CA VAL A 123 -26.54 -16.20 -6.69
C VAL A 123 -27.36 -17.17 -7.53
N ALA A 124 -27.42 -16.98 -8.85
CA ALA A 124 -28.13 -17.88 -9.75
C ALA A 124 -27.45 -19.26 -9.89
N GLN A 125 -26.12 -19.29 -9.82
CA GLN A 125 -25.31 -20.50 -9.98
C GLN A 125 -24.23 -20.57 -8.90
N PRO A 126 -24.52 -21.12 -7.71
CA PRO A 126 -23.59 -21.15 -6.57
C PRO A 126 -22.25 -21.86 -6.83
N ARG A 127 -22.15 -22.63 -7.92
CA ARG A 127 -20.90 -23.23 -8.42
C ARG A 127 -19.88 -22.20 -8.91
N LEU A 128 -20.31 -20.99 -9.25
CA LEU A 128 -19.46 -19.89 -9.68
C LEU A 128 -18.80 -19.15 -8.51
N LEU A 129 -19.19 -19.45 -7.26
CA LEU A 129 -18.49 -18.92 -6.10
C LEU A 129 -17.05 -19.44 -6.12
N PRO A 130 -16.01 -18.57 -6.18
CA PRO A 130 -14.63 -19.03 -6.14
C PRO A 130 -14.33 -19.65 -4.78
N ARG A 131 -13.86 -20.90 -4.77
CA ARG A 131 -13.61 -21.71 -3.56
C ARG A 131 -12.17 -22.25 -3.56
N PRO A 132 -11.66 -22.74 -2.42
CA PRO A 132 -10.34 -23.39 -2.38
C PRO A 132 -10.12 -24.44 -3.47
N GLU A 133 -11.15 -25.22 -3.81
CA GLU A 133 -11.06 -26.26 -4.84
C GLU A 133 -10.88 -25.66 -6.26
N SER A 134 -11.33 -24.42 -6.48
CA SER A 134 -11.21 -23.73 -7.77
C SER A 134 -9.75 -23.53 -8.20
N VAL A 135 -8.80 -23.49 -7.26
CA VAL A 135 -7.35 -23.44 -7.54
C VAL A 135 -6.92 -24.56 -8.49
N PHE A 136 -7.54 -25.73 -8.38
CA PHE A 136 -7.16 -26.92 -9.11
C PHE A 136 -7.96 -27.09 -10.41
N PHE A 137 -7.81 -26.14 -11.33
CA PHE A 137 -8.52 -26.12 -12.62
C PHE A 137 -8.05 -27.20 -13.62
N SER A 138 -6.87 -27.77 -13.37
CA SER A 138 -6.24 -28.83 -14.17
C SER A 138 -5.76 -29.98 -13.27
N ASP A 139 -5.57 -31.14 -13.88
CA ASP A 139 -4.95 -32.27 -13.22
C ASP A 139 -3.45 -32.00 -13.00
N SER A 140 -2.71 -31.47 -13.97
CA SER A 140 -1.26 -31.21 -13.80
C SER A 140 -1.01 -30.18 -12.69
N LEU A 141 -0.29 -30.58 -11.64
CA LEU A 141 0.09 -29.70 -10.53
C LEU A 141 1.11 -28.66 -10.98
N VAL A 142 2.01 -29.02 -11.90
CA VAL A 142 2.97 -28.07 -12.48
C VAL A 142 2.23 -26.97 -13.25
N LEU A 143 1.26 -27.36 -14.08
CA LEU A 143 0.46 -26.40 -14.83
C LEU A 143 -0.31 -25.47 -13.89
N VAL A 144 -0.94 -25.99 -12.84
CA VAL A 144 -1.62 -25.17 -11.83
C VAL A 144 -0.67 -24.16 -11.20
N GLN A 145 0.52 -24.57 -10.75
CA GLN A 145 1.49 -23.67 -10.14
C GLN A 145 1.97 -22.56 -11.09
N VAL A 146 2.40 -22.92 -12.30
CA VAL A 146 2.96 -21.97 -13.28
C VAL A 146 1.90 -20.99 -13.75
N VAL A 147 0.71 -21.48 -14.11
CA VAL A 147 -0.38 -20.65 -14.60
C VAL A 147 -0.91 -19.73 -13.52
N LEU A 148 -1.02 -20.18 -12.26
CA LEU A 148 -1.42 -19.28 -11.19
C LEU A 148 -0.34 -18.22 -10.92
N ALA A 149 0.94 -18.59 -10.89
CA ALA A 149 2.03 -17.63 -10.69
C ALA A 149 2.04 -16.51 -11.75
N ILE A 150 1.90 -16.87 -13.03
CA ILE A 150 1.91 -15.91 -14.15
C ILE A 150 0.55 -15.20 -14.28
N GLY A 151 -0.55 -15.94 -14.09
CA GLY A 151 -1.91 -15.46 -14.28
C GLY A 151 -2.37 -14.42 -13.25
N GLN A 152 -1.65 -14.26 -12.13
CA GLN A 152 -1.88 -13.15 -11.21
C GLN A 152 -1.32 -11.81 -11.70
N LEU A 153 -0.33 -11.80 -12.60
CA LEU A 153 0.34 -10.57 -13.03
C LEU A 153 -0.62 -9.53 -13.65
N PRO A 154 -1.61 -9.90 -14.50
CA PRO A 154 -2.59 -8.93 -15.01
C PRO A 154 -3.44 -8.31 -13.90
N GLY A 155 -3.81 -9.09 -12.88
CA GLY A 155 -4.59 -8.60 -11.73
C GLY A 155 -3.80 -7.60 -10.89
N ILE A 156 -2.53 -7.92 -10.59
CA ILE A 156 -1.62 -7.01 -9.88
C ILE A 156 -1.37 -5.75 -10.70
N PHE A 157 -1.12 -5.89 -12.00
CA PHE A 157 -0.94 -4.74 -12.89
C PHE A 157 -2.16 -3.82 -12.89
N LEU A 158 -3.37 -4.38 -12.93
CA LEU A 158 -4.62 -3.60 -12.86
C LEU A 158 -4.75 -2.87 -11.52
N HIS A 159 -4.49 -3.56 -10.41
CA HIS A 159 -4.50 -3.01 -9.05
C HIS A 159 -3.59 -1.76 -8.96
N GLU A 160 -2.32 -1.91 -9.32
CA GLU A 160 -1.33 -0.82 -9.28
C GLU A 160 -1.66 0.29 -10.31
N SER A 161 -2.14 -0.08 -11.50
CA SER A 161 -2.54 0.90 -12.52
C SER A 161 -3.69 1.79 -12.03
N LEU A 162 -4.63 1.27 -11.25
CA LEU A 162 -5.71 2.08 -10.70
C LEU A 162 -5.21 3.05 -9.61
N HIS A 163 -4.26 2.66 -8.77
CA HIS A 163 -3.58 3.60 -7.86
C HIS A 163 -2.92 4.75 -8.65
N VAL A 164 -2.17 4.40 -9.69
CA VAL A 164 -1.50 5.38 -10.57
C VAL A 164 -2.52 6.32 -11.20
N LEU A 165 -3.58 5.79 -11.81
CA LEU A 165 -4.63 6.60 -12.43
C LEU A 165 -5.37 7.49 -11.42
N ALA A 166 -5.57 7.00 -10.18
CA ALA A 166 -6.21 7.73 -9.11
C ALA A 166 -5.36 8.91 -8.61
N GLY A 167 -4.03 8.78 -8.62
CA GLY A 167 -3.11 9.89 -8.38
C GLY A 167 -3.07 10.88 -9.55
N ARG A 168 -2.92 10.37 -10.79
CA ARG A 168 -2.84 11.21 -11.99
C ARG A 168 -4.08 12.06 -12.24
N ARG A 169 -5.29 11.59 -11.86
CA ARG A 169 -6.51 12.39 -11.96
C ARG A 169 -6.40 13.71 -11.17
N LEU A 170 -5.67 13.67 -10.05
CA LEU A 170 -5.41 14.81 -9.16
C LEU A 170 -4.27 15.70 -9.69
N GLY A 171 -3.57 15.29 -10.75
CA GLY A 171 -2.40 15.99 -11.26
C GLY A 171 -1.10 15.64 -10.53
N LEU A 172 -1.06 14.49 -9.85
CA LEU A 172 0.17 13.99 -9.21
C LEU A 172 1.03 13.19 -10.20
N PRO A 173 2.37 13.30 -10.16
CA PRO A 173 3.28 12.60 -11.05
C PRO A 173 3.51 11.13 -10.64
N THR A 174 2.43 10.38 -10.39
CA THR A 174 2.51 8.99 -9.91
C THR A 174 3.02 8.03 -10.98
N ARG A 175 3.80 7.04 -10.53
CA ARG A 175 4.52 6.10 -11.40
C ARG A 175 4.26 4.66 -11.01
N LEU A 176 4.22 3.81 -12.03
CA LEU A 176 4.27 2.38 -11.89
C LEU A 176 5.74 1.95 -11.98
N GLY A 177 6.27 1.41 -10.90
CA GLY A 177 7.58 0.79 -10.82
C GLY A 177 7.50 -0.73 -10.92
N VAL A 178 8.65 -1.35 -11.18
CA VAL A 178 8.84 -2.79 -11.01
C VAL A 178 9.81 -2.98 -9.88
N GLY A 179 9.25 -3.29 -8.71
CA GLY A 179 10.01 -3.61 -7.51
C GLY A 179 10.40 -5.08 -7.48
N ARG A 180 11.26 -5.42 -6.51
CA ARG A 180 11.61 -6.80 -6.20
C ARG A 180 11.27 -7.10 -4.75
N ARG A 181 10.29 -7.97 -4.54
CA ARG A 181 10.00 -8.54 -3.22
C ARG A 181 10.64 -9.92 -3.14
N LEU A 182 11.81 -9.98 -2.50
CA LEU A 182 12.66 -11.17 -2.37
C LEU A 182 13.05 -11.75 -3.73
N VAL A 183 12.40 -12.83 -4.17
CA VAL A 183 12.69 -13.53 -5.42
C VAL A 183 11.77 -13.07 -6.56
N TYR A 184 10.65 -12.43 -6.23
CA TYR A 184 9.59 -12.10 -7.19
C TYR A 184 9.65 -10.64 -7.64
N PHE A 185 9.39 -10.41 -8.91
CA PHE A 185 9.10 -9.09 -9.46
C PHE A 185 7.65 -8.74 -9.15
N VAL A 186 7.43 -7.55 -8.62
CA VAL A 186 6.10 -7.07 -8.27
C VAL A 186 5.97 -5.65 -8.81
N PHE A 187 4.84 -5.34 -9.41
CA PHE A 187 4.51 -3.96 -9.74
C PHE A 187 4.33 -3.18 -8.43
N GLU A 188 4.91 -2.00 -8.34
CA GLU A 188 4.78 -1.14 -7.18
C GLU A 188 4.39 0.27 -7.61
N THR A 189 3.50 0.91 -6.86
CA THR A 189 3.12 2.29 -7.14
C THR A 189 3.83 3.26 -6.22
N THR A 190 4.36 4.34 -6.78
CA THR A 190 4.81 5.51 -6.03
C THR A 190 3.79 6.63 -6.15
N LEU A 191 3.19 7.01 -5.01
CA LEU A 191 2.17 8.07 -4.90
C LEU A 191 2.81 9.38 -4.42
N VAL A 192 3.81 9.85 -5.16
CA VAL A 192 4.53 11.11 -4.91
C VAL A 192 3.56 12.28 -4.78
N GLY A 193 3.72 13.09 -3.74
CA GLY A 193 2.95 14.31 -3.52
C GLY A 193 1.53 14.09 -2.99
N LEU A 194 1.14 12.85 -2.66
CA LEU A 194 -0.20 12.54 -2.15
C LEU A 194 -0.48 13.21 -0.79
N HIS A 195 0.55 13.38 0.04
CA HIS A 195 0.46 14.13 1.29
C HIS A 195 0.14 15.61 1.05
N GLY A 196 0.57 16.19 -0.07
CA GLY A 196 0.23 17.55 -0.52
C GLY A 196 -1.20 17.73 -1.06
N VAL A 197 -2.06 16.71 -1.01
CA VAL A 197 -3.46 16.79 -1.46
C VAL A 197 -4.42 16.91 -0.25
N PRO A 198 -5.56 17.64 -0.34
CA PRO A 198 -6.57 17.64 0.71
C PRO A 198 -7.04 16.22 1.08
N ARG A 199 -7.19 15.97 2.38
CA ARG A 199 -7.45 14.64 2.96
C ARG A 199 -8.62 13.88 2.33
N ARG A 200 -9.73 14.57 2.04
CA ARG A 200 -10.93 13.97 1.40
C ARG A 200 -10.63 13.36 0.03
N GLN A 201 -9.60 13.84 -0.66
CA GLN A 201 -9.23 13.38 -2.00
C GLN A 201 -8.18 12.25 -1.97
N ARG A 202 -7.49 12.03 -0.82
CA ARG A 202 -6.48 10.98 -0.63
C ARG A 202 -7.07 9.56 -0.55
N TYR A 203 -8.32 9.42 -0.10
CA TYR A 203 -8.96 8.11 0.09
C TYR A 203 -9.07 7.27 -1.19
N LEU A 204 -9.43 7.88 -2.32
CA LEU A 204 -9.60 7.11 -3.56
C LEU A 204 -8.26 6.56 -4.06
N PRO A 205 -7.16 7.34 -4.13
CA PRO A 205 -5.84 6.79 -4.38
C PRO A 205 -5.49 5.58 -3.52
N PHE A 206 -5.86 5.51 -2.25
CA PHE A 206 -5.64 4.31 -1.43
C PHE A 206 -6.59 3.15 -1.78
N LEU A 207 -7.88 3.42 -2.04
CA LEU A 207 -8.85 2.35 -2.31
C LEU A 207 -8.84 1.85 -3.77
N ALA A 208 -8.15 2.53 -4.67
CA ALA A 208 -8.20 2.28 -6.11
C ALA A 208 -7.75 0.87 -6.50
N GLY A 209 -6.71 0.33 -5.87
CA GLY A 209 -6.26 -1.04 -6.14
C GLY A 209 -7.31 -2.09 -5.77
N MET A 210 -7.99 -1.91 -4.63
CA MET A 210 -9.08 -2.79 -4.21
C MET A 210 -10.27 -2.79 -5.18
N VAL A 211 -10.58 -1.63 -5.78
CA VAL A 211 -11.58 -1.55 -6.87
C VAL A 211 -11.12 -2.41 -8.05
N GLY A 212 -9.83 -2.37 -8.40
CA GLY A 212 -9.24 -3.19 -9.44
C GLY A 212 -9.35 -4.69 -9.18
N ASP A 213 -9.03 -5.12 -7.96
CA ASP A 213 -9.18 -6.52 -7.55
C ASP A 213 -10.64 -7.00 -7.60
N LEU A 214 -11.58 -6.15 -7.16
CA LEU A 214 -13.01 -6.46 -7.22
C LEU A 214 -13.51 -6.59 -8.67
N LEU A 215 -13.11 -5.66 -9.54
CA LEU A 215 -13.45 -5.70 -10.96
C LEU A 215 -12.84 -6.91 -11.65
N PHE A 216 -11.56 -7.20 -11.40
CA PHE A 216 -10.87 -8.35 -11.96
C PHE A 216 -11.57 -9.66 -11.57
N THR A 217 -11.87 -9.82 -10.29
CA THR A 217 -12.61 -10.99 -9.77
C THR A 217 -14.00 -11.09 -10.41
N SER A 218 -14.71 -9.97 -10.55
CA SER A 218 -16.05 -9.94 -11.14
C SER A 218 -16.03 -10.35 -12.62
N VAL A 219 -15.08 -9.82 -13.40
CA VAL A 219 -14.90 -10.19 -14.82
C VAL A 219 -14.53 -11.66 -14.96
N LEU A 220 -13.60 -12.17 -14.16
CA LEU A 220 -13.23 -13.60 -14.18
C LEU A 220 -14.41 -14.51 -13.81
N THR A 221 -15.25 -14.09 -12.85
CA THR A 221 -16.47 -14.82 -12.48
C THR A 221 -17.47 -14.85 -13.64
N LEU A 222 -17.64 -13.73 -14.36
CA LEU A 222 -18.50 -13.66 -15.54
C LEU A 222 -17.95 -14.49 -16.72
N ILE A 223 -16.63 -14.54 -16.91
CA ILE A 223 -15.99 -15.44 -17.89
C ILE A 223 -16.32 -16.89 -17.55
N ALA A 224 -16.21 -17.27 -16.27
CA ALA A 224 -16.60 -18.61 -15.82
C ALA A 224 -18.10 -18.90 -15.94
N ALA A 225 -18.95 -17.88 -15.85
CA ALA A 225 -20.39 -18.03 -16.09
C ALA A 225 -20.70 -18.30 -17.58
N ALA A 226 -19.92 -17.70 -18.48
CA ALA A 226 -20.08 -17.82 -19.92
C ALA A 226 -19.41 -19.07 -20.51
N ASP A 227 -18.39 -19.62 -19.84
CA ASP A 227 -17.63 -20.77 -20.33
C ASP A 227 -17.48 -21.86 -19.26
N SER A 228 -17.98 -23.06 -19.57
CA SER A 228 -17.82 -24.25 -18.72
C SER A 228 -16.53 -25.05 -19.00
N SER A 229 -15.71 -24.62 -19.95
CA SER A 229 -14.47 -25.29 -20.34
C SER A 229 -13.35 -25.09 -19.31
N TRP A 230 -12.12 -25.44 -19.69
CA TRP A 230 -10.94 -25.19 -18.87
C TRP A 230 -10.67 -23.68 -18.65
N VAL A 231 -11.09 -22.81 -19.58
CA VAL A 231 -10.90 -21.35 -19.45
C VAL A 231 -11.76 -20.79 -18.31
N GLY A 232 -13.03 -21.18 -18.21
CA GLY A 232 -13.87 -20.80 -17.08
C GLY A 232 -13.36 -21.32 -15.73
N ARG A 233 -12.85 -22.56 -15.67
CA ARG A 233 -12.22 -23.09 -14.44
C ARG A 233 -10.96 -22.31 -14.06
N LEU A 234 -10.11 -21.98 -15.03
CA LEU A 234 -8.95 -21.13 -14.81
C LEU A 234 -9.37 -19.74 -14.31
N ALA A 235 -10.43 -19.15 -14.88
CA ALA A 235 -10.94 -17.87 -14.44
C ALA A 235 -11.38 -17.90 -12.97
N LEU A 236 -12.08 -18.95 -12.51
CA LEU A 236 -12.41 -19.15 -11.10
C LEU A 236 -11.16 -19.32 -10.22
N ALA A 237 -10.14 -20.04 -10.70
CA ALA A 237 -8.87 -20.21 -9.98
C ALA A 237 -8.16 -18.86 -9.75
N LEU A 238 -8.13 -18.01 -10.78
CA LEU A 238 -7.56 -16.66 -10.72
C LEU A 238 -8.41 -15.69 -9.88
N ALA A 239 -9.74 -15.84 -9.92
CA ALA A 239 -10.69 -15.08 -9.12
C ALA A 239 -10.50 -15.41 -7.64
N TYR A 240 -10.42 -16.70 -7.28
CA TYR A 240 -10.15 -17.13 -5.91
C TYR A 240 -8.80 -16.61 -5.39
N SER A 241 -7.76 -16.71 -6.21
CA SER A 241 -6.42 -16.19 -5.86
C SER A 241 -6.44 -14.65 -5.67
N THR A 242 -7.23 -13.93 -6.47
CA THR A 242 -7.43 -12.48 -6.30
C THR A 242 -8.22 -12.15 -5.04
N LEU A 243 -9.22 -12.95 -4.68
CA LEU A 243 -9.95 -12.78 -3.41
C LEU A 243 -9.03 -12.96 -2.20
N LEU A 244 -8.08 -13.91 -2.24
CA LEU A 244 -7.06 -14.03 -1.20
C LEU A 244 -6.16 -12.79 -1.12
N ARG A 245 -5.76 -12.22 -2.27
CA ARG A 245 -5.03 -10.94 -2.31
C ARG A 245 -5.86 -9.79 -1.76
N LEU A 246 -7.15 -9.71 -2.09
CA LEU A 246 -8.06 -8.69 -1.56
C LEU A 246 -8.25 -8.85 -0.04
N ALA A 247 -8.35 -10.08 0.45
CA ALA A 247 -8.43 -10.38 1.88
C ALA A 247 -7.17 -9.94 2.65
N TRP A 248 -5.99 -10.03 2.02
CA TRP A 248 -4.74 -9.49 2.58
C TRP A 248 -4.83 -7.97 2.83
N GLN A 249 -5.60 -7.20 2.05
CA GLN A 249 -5.72 -5.76 2.30
C GLN A 249 -6.30 -5.44 3.71
N PHE A 250 -7.05 -6.38 4.29
CA PHE A 250 -7.59 -6.29 5.66
C PHE A 250 -6.60 -6.69 6.76
N TYR A 251 -5.34 -7.01 6.44
CA TYR A 251 -4.30 -7.26 7.43
C TYR A 251 -3.80 -5.93 7.97
N LEU A 252 -4.65 -5.24 8.74
CA LEU A 252 -4.46 -3.87 9.23
C LEU A 252 -3.21 -3.69 10.12
N PHE A 253 -2.61 -4.76 10.60
CA PHE A 253 -1.30 -4.69 11.25
C PHE A 253 -0.13 -4.53 10.25
N LEU A 254 -0.37 -4.60 8.94
CA LEU A 254 0.60 -4.32 7.89
C LEU A 254 0.29 -2.95 7.26
N ARG A 255 1.30 -2.34 6.63
CA ARG A 255 1.14 -1.09 5.87
C ARG A 255 0.48 -1.37 4.50
N THR A 256 -0.78 -1.80 4.52
CA THR A 256 -1.63 -2.04 3.34
C THR A 256 -2.36 -0.76 2.89
N ASP A 257 -3.10 -0.84 1.79
CA ASP A 257 -3.94 0.25 1.31
C ASP A 257 -4.94 0.73 2.38
N LEU A 258 -5.62 -0.22 3.05
CA LEU A 258 -6.56 0.11 4.12
C LEU A 258 -5.85 0.72 5.34
N TYR A 259 -4.62 0.32 5.64
CA TYR A 259 -3.85 0.98 6.70
C TYR A 259 -3.71 2.48 6.44
N PHE A 260 -3.38 2.89 5.20
CA PHE A 260 -3.27 4.31 4.85
C PHE A 260 -4.62 5.05 4.86
N VAL A 261 -5.73 4.36 4.58
CA VAL A 261 -7.09 4.89 4.79
C VAL A 261 -7.32 5.21 6.27
N PHE A 262 -6.98 4.28 7.17
CA PHE A 262 -7.12 4.49 8.61
C PHE A 262 -6.19 5.59 9.12
N VAL A 263 -4.93 5.61 8.70
CA VAL A 263 -3.99 6.70 9.04
C VAL A 263 -4.54 8.05 8.62
N THR A 264 -5.10 8.17 7.41
CA THR A 264 -5.68 9.42 6.91
C THR A 264 -6.96 9.81 7.66
N ALA A 265 -7.79 8.83 8.02
CA ALA A 265 -9.02 9.06 8.77
C ALA A 265 -8.75 9.46 10.23
N LEU A 266 -7.71 8.87 10.83
CA LEU A 266 -7.40 8.97 12.25
C LEU A 266 -6.32 10.00 12.59
N GLU A 267 -5.68 10.61 11.58
CA GLU A 267 -4.72 11.73 11.75
C GLU A 267 -3.54 11.38 12.65
N CYS A 268 -2.97 10.21 12.44
CA CYS A 268 -1.89 9.70 13.28
C CYS A 268 -0.65 9.42 12.43
N THR A 269 0.47 10.05 12.77
CA THR A 269 1.74 9.93 12.05
C THR A 269 2.35 8.54 12.20
N ASP A 270 2.22 7.94 13.39
CA ASP A 270 2.67 6.56 13.67
C ASP A 270 1.62 5.73 14.44
N LEU A 271 0.52 5.43 13.74
CA LEU A 271 -0.56 4.60 14.29
C LEU A 271 -0.10 3.18 14.64
N HIS A 272 0.83 2.63 13.86
CA HIS A 272 1.31 1.27 14.03
C HIS A 272 2.18 1.13 15.28
N GLY A 273 3.15 2.03 15.49
CA GLY A 273 4.03 2.03 16.66
C GLY A 273 3.25 2.24 17.95
N ALA A 274 2.40 3.27 18.00
CA ALA A 274 1.57 3.58 19.16
C ALA A 274 0.63 2.43 19.54
N THR A 275 -0.03 1.81 18.55
CA THR A 275 -0.95 0.68 18.81
C THR A 275 -0.20 -0.57 19.28
N ARG A 276 0.96 -0.87 18.69
CA ARG A 276 1.77 -2.04 19.09
C ARG A 276 2.32 -1.88 20.52
N ALA A 277 2.78 -0.69 20.88
CA ALA A 277 3.21 -0.37 22.24
C ALA A 277 2.06 -0.55 23.24
N LEU A 278 0.89 0.01 22.93
CA LEU A 278 -0.31 -0.13 23.75
C LEU A 278 -0.73 -1.58 23.96
N LEU A 279 -0.76 -2.40 22.89
CA LEU A 279 -1.09 -3.83 22.98
C LEU A 279 -0.05 -4.61 23.80
N ARG A 280 1.25 -4.34 23.61
CA ARG A 280 2.32 -5.01 24.36
C ARG A 280 2.28 -4.67 25.86
N ASN A 281 1.99 -3.41 26.19
CA ASN A 281 1.83 -2.97 27.57
C ASN A 281 0.58 -3.56 28.22
N ARG A 282 -0.53 -3.70 27.48
CA ARG A 282 -1.75 -4.39 27.95
C ARG A 282 -1.52 -5.88 28.15
N PHE A 283 -0.87 -6.55 27.21
CA PHE A 283 -0.56 -7.97 27.31
C PHE A 283 0.39 -8.27 28.48
N SER A 284 1.38 -7.42 28.72
CA SER A 284 2.30 -7.58 29.85
C SER A 284 1.61 -7.38 31.20
N ARG A 285 0.66 -6.44 31.28
CA ARG A 285 -0.21 -6.26 32.45
C ARG A 285 -1.12 -7.47 32.70
N LEU A 286 -1.69 -8.06 31.64
CA LEU A 286 -2.48 -9.30 31.73
C LEU A 286 -1.63 -10.48 32.24
N LEU A 287 -0.34 -10.52 31.89
CA LEU A 287 0.62 -11.50 32.39
C LEU A 287 1.18 -11.17 33.79
N GLY A 288 0.63 -10.17 34.49
CA GLY A 288 1.02 -9.81 35.85
C GLY A 288 2.35 -9.07 35.97
N ARG A 289 2.92 -8.55 34.87
CA ARG A 289 4.16 -7.76 34.90
C ARG A 289 3.86 -6.31 35.29
N THR A 290 4.54 -5.81 36.31
CA THR A 290 4.35 -4.46 36.87
C THR A 290 5.01 -3.35 36.04
N ALA A 291 6.11 -3.66 35.35
CA ALA A 291 6.78 -2.71 34.47
C ALA A 291 6.18 -2.73 33.05
N ALA A 292 5.84 -1.56 32.53
CA ALA A 292 5.49 -1.41 31.12
C ALA A 292 6.75 -1.62 30.27
N PRO A 293 6.77 -2.60 29.35
CA PRO A 293 7.94 -2.89 28.53
C PRO A 293 8.26 -1.81 27.47
N VAL A 294 7.35 -0.88 27.21
CA VAL A 294 7.53 0.21 26.23
C VAL A 294 7.08 1.52 26.85
N ASP A 295 7.92 2.55 26.78
CA ASP A 295 7.56 3.90 27.19
C ASP A 295 6.62 4.53 26.15
N GLU A 296 5.46 4.98 26.61
CA GLU A 296 4.44 5.62 25.77
C GLU A 296 4.67 7.14 25.63
N SER A 297 5.60 7.72 26.41
CA SER A 297 5.91 9.15 26.44
C SER A 297 6.28 9.74 25.07
N GLN A 298 6.88 8.92 24.21
CA GLN A 298 7.32 9.28 22.86
C GLN A 298 6.19 9.63 21.87
N TRP A 299 4.95 9.23 22.16
CA TRP A 299 3.79 9.55 21.32
C TRP A 299 2.93 10.64 21.93
N THR A 300 2.32 11.46 21.08
CA THR A 300 1.40 12.51 21.50
C THR A 300 0.16 11.91 22.19
N GLU A 301 -0.55 12.70 23.00
CA GLU A 301 -1.79 12.22 23.64
C GLU A 301 -2.84 11.79 22.61
N ARG A 302 -2.86 12.45 21.46
CA ARG A 302 -3.74 12.12 20.33
C ARG A 302 -3.40 10.76 19.75
N ASP A 303 -2.13 10.50 19.46
CA ASP A 303 -1.68 9.19 18.95
C ASP A 303 -2.06 8.05 19.90
N ARG A 304 -1.94 8.28 21.22
CA ARG A 304 -2.35 7.29 22.24
C ARG A 304 -3.87 7.10 22.28
N ALA A 305 -4.66 8.16 22.16
CA ALA A 305 -6.12 8.08 22.13
C ALA A 305 -6.60 7.33 20.89
N THR A 306 -6.02 7.67 19.73
CA THR A 306 -6.29 7.05 18.45
C THR A 306 -5.87 5.58 18.41
N ALA A 307 -4.73 5.22 19.00
CA ALA A 307 -4.26 3.84 19.12
C ALA A 307 -5.26 2.93 19.85
N ARG A 308 -6.00 3.47 20.84
CA ARG A 308 -7.05 2.70 21.55
C ARG A 308 -8.22 2.36 20.64
N TRP A 309 -8.61 3.27 19.76
CA TRP A 309 -9.67 3.06 18.77
C TRP A 309 -9.24 2.14 17.63
N TYR A 310 -7.96 2.19 17.25
CA TYR A 310 -7.43 1.34 16.19
C TYR A 310 -7.10 -0.09 16.63
N ALA A 311 -6.76 -0.31 17.90
CA ALA A 311 -6.49 -1.63 18.48
C ALA A 311 -7.52 -2.73 18.10
N PRO A 312 -8.86 -2.53 18.19
CA PRO A 312 -9.82 -3.55 17.75
C PRO A 312 -9.74 -3.85 16.25
N PHE A 313 -9.45 -2.86 15.40
CA PHE A 313 -9.26 -3.08 13.97
C PHE A 313 -7.98 -3.86 13.67
N MET A 314 -6.90 -3.56 14.39
CA MET A 314 -5.67 -4.35 14.31
C MET A 314 -5.92 -5.82 14.73
N LEU A 315 -6.69 -6.04 15.80
CA LEU A 315 -7.09 -7.39 16.23
C LEU A 315 -7.98 -8.07 15.18
N ALA A 316 -8.92 -7.35 14.58
CA ALA A 316 -9.73 -7.86 13.48
C ALA A 316 -8.87 -8.27 12.28
N GLY A 317 -7.77 -7.54 12.01
CA GLY A 317 -6.77 -7.93 11.02
C GLY A 317 -6.11 -9.29 11.34
N TYR A 318 -5.75 -9.55 12.60
CA TYR A 318 -5.24 -10.86 13.02
C TYR A 318 -6.29 -11.98 12.89
N VAL A 319 -7.54 -11.70 13.28
CA VAL A 319 -8.66 -12.65 13.10
C VAL A 319 -8.86 -12.95 11.61
N CYS A 320 -8.76 -11.94 10.74
CA CYS A 320 -8.83 -12.10 9.30
C CYS A 320 -7.72 -13.00 8.76
N VAL A 321 -6.46 -12.81 9.18
CA VAL A 321 -5.35 -13.72 8.81
C VAL A 321 -5.63 -15.16 9.21
N ILE A 322 -6.08 -15.37 10.45
CA ILE A 322 -6.39 -16.70 10.98
C ILE A 322 -7.51 -17.33 10.15
N ALA A 323 -8.59 -16.59 9.89
CA ALA A 323 -9.71 -17.07 9.08
C ALA A 323 -9.28 -17.41 7.64
N VAL A 324 -8.56 -16.51 6.97
CA VAL A 324 -8.06 -16.76 5.60
C VAL A 324 -7.12 -17.96 5.57
N THR A 325 -6.30 -18.14 6.61
CA THR A 325 -5.39 -19.28 6.69
C THR A 325 -6.16 -20.59 6.91
N LEU A 326 -7.08 -20.63 7.87
CA LEU A 326 -7.87 -21.82 8.20
C LEU A 326 -8.84 -22.23 7.10
N PHE A 327 -9.54 -21.28 6.50
CA PHE A 327 -10.62 -21.56 5.54
C PHE A 327 -10.21 -21.36 4.08
N GLY A 328 -9.13 -20.65 3.81
CA GLY A 328 -8.66 -20.38 2.46
C GLY A 328 -7.39 -21.15 2.11
N VAL A 329 -6.33 -20.96 2.89
CA VAL A 329 -4.98 -21.46 2.57
C VAL A 329 -4.83 -22.95 2.90
N ILE A 330 -5.20 -23.37 4.11
CA ILE A 330 -5.07 -24.76 4.58
C ILE A 330 -5.81 -25.74 3.66
N PRO A 331 -7.08 -25.52 3.26
CA PRO A 331 -7.79 -26.44 2.37
C PRO A 331 -7.08 -26.62 1.02
N VAL A 332 -6.54 -25.53 0.44
CA VAL A 332 -5.73 -25.61 -0.79
C VAL A 332 -4.50 -26.49 -0.56
N PHE A 333 -3.76 -26.26 0.53
CA PHE A 333 -2.59 -27.08 0.86
C PHE A 333 -2.95 -28.54 1.11
N THR A 334 -4.08 -28.82 1.76
CA THR A 334 -4.53 -30.19 2.01
C THR A 334 -4.83 -30.92 0.70
N VAL A 335 -5.59 -30.30 -0.21
CA VAL A 335 -5.89 -30.88 -1.53
C VAL A 335 -4.60 -31.06 -2.36
N PHE A 336 -3.68 -30.09 -2.30
CA PHE A 336 -2.38 -30.19 -2.97
C PHE A 336 -1.57 -31.38 -2.44
N ALA A 337 -1.45 -31.51 -1.12
CA ALA A 337 -0.71 -32.59 -0.48
C ALA A 337 -1.33 -33.96 -0.77
N GLN A 338 -2.66 -34.07 -0.74
CA GLN A 338 -3.37 -35.30 -1.10
C GLN A 338 -3.11 -35.70 -2.56
N ARG A 339 -3.16 -34.75 -3.51
CA ARG A 339 -2.84 -35.01 -4.93
C ARG A 339 -1.39 -35.41 -5.13
N LEU A 340 -0.46 -34.77 -4.41
CA LEU A 340 0.96 -35.07 -4.46
C LEU A 340 1.23 -36.50 -3.95
N ILE A 341 0.74 -36.83 -2.76
CA ILE A 341 0.91 -38.16 -2.15
C ILE A 341 0.23 -39.24 -3.00
N GLY A 342 -0.99 -38.98 -3.48
CA GLY A 342 -1.71 -39.93 -4.33
C GLY A 342 -0.95 -40.27 -5.60
N ARG A 343 -0.33 -39.29 -6.26
CA ARG A 343 0.45 -39.50 -7.49
C ARG A 343 1.81 -40.15 -7.26
N MET A 344 2.43 -39.93 -6.10
CA MET A 344 3.70 -40.56 -5.76
C MET A 344 3.52 -41.95 -5.13
N GLY A 345 2.38 -42.23 -4.51
CA GLY A 345 2.13 -43.43 -3.73
C GLY A 345 1.46 -44.59 -4.46
N HIS A 346 0.76 -44.36 -5.59
CA HIS A 346 -0.08 -45.38 -6.23
C HIS A 346 0.61 -46.35 -7.21
N GLY A 347 1.94 -46.32 -7.36
CA GLY A 347 2.60 -47.41 -8.10
C GLY A 347 4.10 -47.24 -8.28
N LEU A 348 4.81 -48.38 -8.28
CA LEU A 348 6.19 -48.57 -8.74
C LEU A 348 6.40 -48.20 -10.24
N VAL A 349 5.42 -47.56 -10.88
CA VAL A 349 5.41 -47.20 -12.29
C VAL A 349 5.69 -45.71 -12.40
N ILE A 350 6.86 -45.39 -12.95
CA ILE A 350 7.27 -44.01 -13.25
C ILE A 350 6.54 -43.58 -14.53
N ASP A 351 5.41 -42.88 -14.37
CA ASP A 351 4.60 -42.34 -15.46
C ASP A 351 4.61 -40.80 -15.48
N GLY A 352 3.80 -40.20 -16.36
CA GLY A 352 3.70 -38.74 -16.46
C GLY A 352 3.12 -38.08 -15.20
N ALA A 353 2.26 -38.77 -14.45
CA ALA A 353 1.67 -38.24 -13.23
C ALA A 353 2.69 -38.21 -12.08
N PHE A 354 3.59 -39.22 -12.03
CA PHE A 354 4.73 -39.22 -11.12
C PHE A 354 5.66 -38.03 -11.39
N TRP A 355 6.07 -37.81 -12.65
CA TRP A 355 6.96 -36.70 -12.99
C TRP A 355 6.31 -35.33 -12.76
N ASP A 356 5.01 -35.17 -13.05
CA ASP A 356 4.27 -33.96 -12.71
C ASP A 356 4.31 -33.67 -11.20
N ALA A 357 4.07 -34.69 -10.36
CA ALA A 357 4.17 -34.55 -8.90
C ALA A 357 5.59 -34.25 -8.43
N ALA A 358 6.60 -34.94 -8.96
CA ALA A 358 8.00 -34.76 -8.60
C ALA A 358 8.52 -33.36 -8.97
N VAL A 359 8.21 -32.88 -10.18
CA VAL A 359 8.57 -31.52 -10.63
C VAL A 359 7.80 -30.48 -9.82
N SER A 360 6.51 -30.72 -9.56
CA SER A 360 5.68 -29.87 -8.69
C SER A 360 6.29 -29.72 -7.28
N LEU A 361 6.76 -30.82 -6.68
CA LEU A 361 7.46 -30.79 -5.39
C LEU A 361 8.81 -30.08 -5.49
N ALA A 362 9.59 -30.34 -6.53
CA ALA A 362 10.87 -29.68 -6.76
C ALA A 362 10.71 -28.15 -6.91
N LEU A 363 9.66 -27.68 -7.58
CA LEU A 363 9.33 -26.26 -7.69
C LEU A 363 9.03 -25.64 -6.32
N VAL A 364 8.23 -26.30 -5.48
CA VAL A 364 7.95 -25.83 -4.11
C VAL A 364 9.22 -25.77 -3.27
N LEU A 365 10.04 -26.83 -3.29
CA LEU A 365 11.31 -26.88 -2.57
C LEU A 365 12.30 -25.81 -3.07
N LEU A 366 12.35 -25.57 -4.38
CA LEU A 366 13.16 -24.53 -4.97
C LEU A 366 12.72 -23.14 -4.49
N GLN A 367 11.41 -22.86 -4.48
CA GLN A 367 10.88 -21.58 -4.00
C GLN A 367 11.23 -21.35 -2.52
N ILE A 368 11.07 -22.37 -1.67
CA ILE A 368 11.44 -22.30 -0.25
C ILE A 368 12.96 -22.10 -0.09
N GLY A 369 13.77 -22.87 -0.84
CA GLY A 369 15.23 -22.75 -0.80
C GLY A 369 15.73 -21.38 -1.24
N LEU A 370 15.15 -20.81 -2.31
CA LEU A 370 15.45 -19.46 -2.78
C LEU A 370 15.05 -18.42 -1.74
N LEU A 371 13.87 -18.55 -1.13
CA LEU A 371 13.39 -17.67 -0.05
C LEU A 371 14.36 -17.65 1.14
N ILE A 372 14.79 -18.83 1.61
CA ILE A 372 15.75 -18.96 2.72
C ILE A 372 17.10 -18.33 2.33
N THR A 373 17.60 -18.64 1.14
CA THR A 373 18.91 -18.16 0.68
C THR A 373 18.95 -16.64 0.54
N VAL A 374 17.93 -16.04 -0.07
CA VAL A 374 17.81 -14.57 -0.18
C VAL A 374 17.68 -13.94 1.20
N SER A 375 16.85 -14.51 2.08
CA SER A 375 16.67 -14.00 3.45
C SER A 375 17.97 -14.02 4.26
N ILE A 376 18.79 -15.08 4.13
CA ILE A 376 20.11 -15.16 4.78
C ILE A 376 21.07 -14.14 4.18
N ARG A 377 21.10 -14.01 2.85
CA ARG A 377 21.96 -13.04 2.15
C ARG A 377 21.63 -11.60 2.55
N ASP A 378 20.36 -11.24 2.62
CA ASP A 378 19.91 -9.90 2.99
C ASP A 378 20.24 -9.58 4.44
N ARG A 379 20.06 -10.55 5.36
CA ARG A 379 20.49 -10.40 6.76
C ARG A 379 22.00 -10.19 6.88
N ARG A 380 22.80 -10.96 6.12
CA ARG A 380 24.28 -10.80 6.11
C ARG A 380 24.69 -9.44 5.54
N ARG A 381 24.04 -8.95 4.49
CA ARG A 381 24.31 -7.61 3.93
C ARG A 381 23.98 -6.50 4.91
N ARG A 382 22.84 -6.58 5.61
CA ARG A 382 22.46 -5.60 6.64
C ARG A 382 23.41 -5.61 7.84
N ALA A 383 23.98 -6.77 8.18
CA ALA A 383 24.98 -6.87 9.25
C ALA A 383 26.37 -6.30 8.85
N LEU A 384 26.63 -6.08 7.55
CA LEU A 384 27.90 -5.58 7.04
C LEU A 384 27.89 -4.06 6.76
N VAL A 385 26.74 -3.39 6.88
CA VAL A 385 26.62 -1.93 6.80
C VAL A 385 26.40 -1.44 8.24
N PRO A 386 27.42 -0.86 8.91
CA PRO A 386 27.22 -0.17 10.18
C PRO A 386 26.24 0.99 9.96
N ALA A 387 25.35 1.19 10.94
CA ALA A 387 24.36 2.27 10.94
C ALA A 387 25.02 3.66 10.86
#